data_AF-A0A178IMI8-F1
#
_entry.id   AF-A0A178IMI8-F1
#
_cell.length_a   1.000
_cell.length_b   1.000
_cell.length_c   1.000
_cell.angle_alpha   90.00
_cell.angle_beta   90.00
_cell.angle_gamma   90.00
#
_symmetry.space_group_name_H-M   'P 1'
#
loop_
_entity.id
_entity.type
_entity.pdbx_description
1 polymer ?
#
loop_
_entity_poly.entity_id
_entity_poly.type
_entity_poly.pdbx_seq_one_letter_code
_entity_poly.pdbx_strand_id
1 'polypeptide(L)'
;MIPCETVVTLESNRLETPVIGLVTEDVWHNGYLIIPAGAEVHGRASLDRARERLAVQGRWMIVWRSPGRENGRELRVDGIALDREIAADGQWGSHDGSAGLRGEILRTDDWREIKLFAATFLSVATSALQDTRSTAGLLGETAVPTATARNATLAGTSAILREYAQQLRDAVAHDGFYVRVPAGKPFYLYVTQTLDAFDRPATAPATGSMPSQP
;
A
#
# COMPACT_ATOMS: atom_id res chain seq x y z
N MET A 1 -4.79 12.66 -12.51
CA MET A 1 -4.48 11.36 -11.89
C MET A 1 -3.35 11.57 -10.91
N ILE A 2 -3.41 10.95 -9.74
CA ILE A 2 -2.38 11.11 -8.70
C ILE A 2 -1.42 9.93 -8.83
N PRO A 3 -0.13 10.15 -9.16
CA PRO A 3 0.84 9.06 -9.26
C PRO A 3 1.24 8.60 -7.85
N CYS A 4 1.19 7.29 -7.63
CA CYS A 4 1.44 6.67 -6.35
C CYS A 4 2.30 5.40 -6.48
N GLU A 5 2.84 4.95 -5.36
CA GLU A 5 3.55 3.67 -5.23
C GLU A 5 3.07 2.94 -3.96
N THR A 6 2.86 1.62 -4.02
CA THR A 6 2.46 0.83 -2.85
C THR A 6 3.56 0.78 -1.80
N VAL A 7 3.22 0.96 -0.53
CA VAL A 7 4.19 0.87 0.59
C VAL A 7 4.33 -0.56 1.09
N VAL A 8 3.26 -1.34 1.00
CA VAL A 8 3.18 -2.72 1.50
C VAL A 8 2.74 -3.68 0.41
N THR A 9 3.14 -4.94 0.53
CA THR A 9 2.65 -6.03 -0.31
C THR A 9 1.17 -6.25 -0.03
N LEU A 10 0.36 -6.37 -1.09
CA LEU A 10 -1.07 -6.62 -1.04
C LEU A 10 -1.35 -8.06 -1.46
N GLU A 11 -2.17 -8.77 -0.69
CA GLU A 11 -2.60 -10.14 -0.99
C GLU A 11 -4.12 -10.22 -1.07
N SER A 12 -4.65 -11.02 -2.01
CA SER A 12 -6.10 -11.17 -2.20
C SER A 12 -6.78 -12.20 -1.29
N ASN A 13 -6.05 -12.82 -0.36
CA ASN A 13 -6.58 -13.81 0.58
C ASN A 13 -7.40 -13.19 1.73
N ARG A 14 -7.50 -11.85 1.79
CA ARG A 14 -8.35 -11.12 2.72
C ARG A 14 -9.50 -10.46 1.97
N LEU A 15 -10.71 -10.53 2.55
CA LEU A 15 -11.94 -9.96 1.99
C LEU A 15 -11.85 -8.44 1.74
N GLU A 16 -11.03 -7.72 2.51
CA GLU A 16 -10.81 -6.27 2.42
C GLU A 16 -9.33 -5.96 2.65
N THR A 17 -8.52 -5.99 1.60
CA THR A 17 -7.07 -5.76 1.73
C THR A 17 -6.80 -4.25 1.79
N PRO A 18 -6.21 -3.72 2.88
CA PRO A 18 -5.90 -2.30 2.96
C PRO A 18 -4.81 -1.96 1.96
N VAL A 19 -5.04 -0.93 1.15
CA VAL A 19 -4.06 -0.40 0.19
C VAL A 19 -3.45 0.85 0.78
N ILE A 20 -2.13 0.84 0.97
CA ILE A 20 -1.36 1.99 1.44
C ILE A 20 -0.37 2.35 0.35
N GLY A 21 -0.38 3.60 -0.09
CA GLY A 21 0.57 4.12 -1.06
C GLY A 21 1.14 5.48 -0.68
N LEU A 22 2.21 5.88 -1.33
CA LEU A 22 2.79 7.21 -1.27
C LEU A 22 2.62 7.91 -2.61
N VAL A 23 2.23 9.18 -2.58
CA VAL A 23 2.22 10.04 -3.77
C VAL A 23 3.66 10.29 -4.19
N THR A 24 3.99 9.98 -5.45
CA THR A 24 5.39 10.04 -5.92
C THR A 24 5.78 11.38 -6.52
N GLU A 25 4.80 12.18 -6.95
CA GLU A 25 5.02 13.47 -7.63
C GLU A 25 3.97 14.49 -7.16
N ASP A 26 4.37 15.76 -7.05
CA ASP A 26 3.46 16.85 -6.69
C ASP A 26 2.33 16.98 -7.72
N VAL A 27 1.09 17.02 -7.24
CA VAL A 27 -0.11 17.22 -8.07
C VAL A 27 -0.53 18.68 -8.01
N TRP A 28 -0.47 19.34 -9.15
CA TRP A 28 -0.80 20.76 -9.31
C TRP A 28 -2.12 20.95 -10.05
N HIS A 29 -2.85 22.00 -9.69
CA HIS A 29 -4.01 22.49 -10.45
C HIS A 29 -4.01 24.01 -10.45
N ASN A 30 -4.11 24.63 -11.63
CA ASN A 30 -4.08 26.09 -11.81
C ASN A 30 -2.92 26.80 -11.08
N GLY A 31 -1.73 26.19 -11.06
CA GLY A 31 -0.55 26.73 -10.39
C GLY A 31 -0.53 26.57 -8.87
N TYR A 32 -1.54 25.91 -8.29
CA TYR A 32 -1.59 25.60 -6.87
C TYR A 32 -1.25 24.14 -6.63
N LEU A 33 -0.42 23.89 -5.62
CA LEU A 33 -0.12 22.54 -5.13
C LEU A 33 -1.37 21.99 -4.44
N ILE A 34 -1.97 20.96 -5.03
CA ILE A 34 -3.18 20.33 -4.51
C ILE A 34 -2.83 19.16 -3.61
N ILE A 35 -1.87 18.32 -4.02
CA ILE A 35 -1.38 17.17 -3.22
C ILE A 35 0.14 17.09 -3.36
N PRO A 36 0.92 17.16 -2.26
CA PRO A 36 2.36 17.04 -2.31
C PRO A 36 2.81 15.59 -2.50
N ALA A 37 3.98 15.42 -3.11
CA ALA A 37 4.74 14.19 -3.04
C ALA A 37 5.00 13.81 -1.57
N GLY A 38 4.98 12.51 -1.28
CA GLY A 38 5.09 11.96 0.06
C GLY A 38 3.80 11.99 0.88
N ALA A 39 2.68 12.49 0.34
CA ALA A 39 1.37 12.25 0.95
C ALA A 39 1.05 10.75 0.93
N GLU A 40 0.44 10.24 1.99
CA GLU A 40 -0.02 8.85 2.04
C GLU A 40 -1.44 8.73 1.49
N VAL A 41 -1.70 7.69 0.70
CA VAL A 41 -3.05 7.34 0.23
C VAL A 41 -3.48 6.00 0.83
N HIS A 42 -4.70 5.96 1.32
CA HIS A 42 -5.27 4.80 2.00
C HIS A 42 -6.59 4.42 1.33
N GLY A 43 -6.68 3.19 0.85
CA GLY A 43 -7.87 2.64 0.20
C GLY A 43 -8.13 1.20 0.63
N ARG A 44 -9.14 0.59 0.03
CA ARG A 44 -9.44 -0.84 0.24
C ARG A 44 -9.57 -1.54 -1.10
N ALA A 45 -8.95 -2.72 -1.17
CA ALA A 45 -8.99 -3.59 -2.32
C ALA A 45 -9.92 -4.78 -2.07
N SER A 46 -10.56 -5.20 -3.14
CA SER A 46 -11.31 -6.45 -3.23
C SER A 46 -10.79 -7.26 -4.41
N LEU A 47 -10.92 -8.58 -4.35
CA LEU A 47 -10.50 -9.45 -5.45
C LEU A 47 -11.47 -9.33 -6.64
N ASP A 48 -10.97 -8.92 -7.81
CA ASP A 48 -11.70 -8.99 -9.08
C ASP A 48 -11.28 -10.24 -9.84
N ARG A 49 -12.08 -11.29 -9.68
CA ARG A 49 -11.82 -12.63 -10.25
C ARG A 49 -11.82 -12.63 -11.77
N ALA A 50 -12.74 -11.88 -12.39
CA ALA A 50 -12.89 -11.88 -13.84
C ALA A 50 -11.66 -11.32 -14.55
N ARG A 51 -10.86 -10.51 -13.85
CA ARG A 51 -9.70 -9.83 -14.40
C ARG A 51 -8.40 -10.15 -13.67
N GLU A 52 -8.42 -11.18 -12.82
CA GLU A 52 -7.30 -11.74 -12.04
C GLU A 52 -6.41 -10.65 -11.41
N ARG A 53 -7.06 -9.67 -10.75
CA ARG A 53 -6.39 -8.49 -10.19
C ARG A 53 -7.08 -8.01 -8.91
N LEU A 54 -6.44 -7.09 -8.20
CA LEU A 54 -7.07 -6.39 -7.09
C LEU A 54 -7.85 -5.18 -7.61
N ALA A 55 -9.17 -5.19 -7.52
CA ALA A 55 -9.98 -4.00 -7.75
C ALA A 55 -9.91 -3.11 -6.52
N VAL A 56 -9.40 -1.89 -6.71
CA VAL A 56 -9.31 -0.88 -5.64
C VAL A 56 -10.12 0.31 -6.09
N GLN A 57 -11.30 0.47 -5.51
CA GLN A 57 -12.25 1.50 -5.91
C GLN A 57 -13.09 1.96 -4.71
N GLY A 58 -13.72 3.13 -4.86
CA GLY A 58 -14.57 3.71 -3.82
C GLY A 58 -13.79 4.72 -3.01
N ARG A 59 -13.94 4.67 -1.68
CA ARG A 59 -13.43 5.72 -0.79
C ARG A 59 -11.95 5.57 -0.50
N TRP A 60 -11.23 6.67 -0.69
CA TRP A 60 -9.84 6.86 -0.34
C TRP A 60 -9.67 7.97 0.69
N MET A 61 -8.62 7.86 1.49
CA MET A 61 -8.14 8.92 2.36
C MET A 61 -6.72 9.30 1.96
N ILE A 62 -6.47 10.58 1.74
CA ILE A 62 -5.15 11.13 1.48
C ILE A 62 -4.71 11.89 2.72
N VAL A 63 -3.53 11.56 3.26
CA VAL A 63 -2.99 12.14 4.50
C VAL A 63 -1.64 12.79 4.20
N TRP A 64 -1.53 14.08 4.52
CA TRP A 64 -0.30 14.82 4.34
C TRP A 64 0.70 14.40 5.41
N ARG A 65 1.89 13.98 5.00
CA ARG A 65 3.02 13.68 5.90
C ARG A 65 4.17 14.69 5.77
N SER A 66 3.95 15.76 5.02
CA SER A 66 4.93 16.83 4.83
C SER A 66 5.22 17.56 6.14
N PRO A 67 6.48 17.88 6.46
CA PRO A 67 6.80 18.76 7.57
C PRO A 67 6.08 20.12 7.41
N GLY A 68 5.36 20.58 8.42
CA GLY A 68 4.70 21.90 8.40
C GLY A 68 3.27 21.90 8.93
N ARG A 69 2.55 23.00 8.67
CA ARG A 69 1.18 23.22 9.18
C ARG A 69 0.13 22.27 8.61
N GLU A 70 0.37 21.74 7.42
CA GLU A 70 -0.54 20.81 6.74
C GLU A 70 -0.27 19.35 7.12
N ASN A 71 0.73 19.06 7.98
CA ASN A 71 0.99 17.69 8.43
C ASN A 71 -0.24 17.12 9.16
N GLY A 72 -0.67 15.93 8.76
CA GLY A 72 -1.87 15.29 9.27
C GLY A 72 -3.17 15.81 8.66
N ARG A 73 -3.12 16.73 7.68
CA ARG A 73 -4.32 17.10 6.91
C ARG A 73 -4.84 15.87 6.18
N GLU A 74 -6.15 15.67 6.26
CA GLU A 74 -6.86 14.57 5.63
C GLU A 74 -7.75 15.10 4.50
N LEU A 75 -7.70 14.43 3.34
CA LEU A 75 -8.60 14.66 2.21
C LEU A 75 -9.27 13.35 1.82
N ARG A 76 -10.59 13.30 1.96
CA ARG A 76 -11.39 12.16 1.55
C ARG A 76 -11.83 12.32 0.10
N VAL A 77 -11.59 11.28 -0.70
CA VAL A 77 -11.94 11.28 -2.13
C VAL A 77 -12.54 9.94 -2.53
N ASP A 78 -13.43 9.94 -3.52
CA ASP A 78 -13.80 8.73 -4.25
C ASP A 78 -12.91 8.58 -5.48
N GLY A 79 -12.44 7.36 -5.73
CA GLY A 79 -11.52 7.09 -6.82
C GLY A 79 -11.27 5.62 -7.09
N ILE A 80 -10.50 5.36 -8.15
CA ILE A 80 -10.16 4.04 -8.65
C ILE A 80 -8.63 3.97 -8.78
N ALA A 81 -8.01 2.90 -8.29
CA ALA A 81 -6.61 2.64 -8.61
C ALA A 81 -6.49 2.08 -10.02
N LEU A 82 -5.61 2.67 -10.81
CA LEU A 82 -5.23 2.18 -12.13
C LEU A 82 -3.78 1.69 -12.07
N ASP A 83 -3.51 0.57 -12.72
CA ASP A 83 -2.16 0.02 -12.83
C ASP A 83 -1.26 1.02 -13.56
N ARG A 84 -0.06 1.27 -13.03
CA ARG A 84 0.99 2.02 -13.74
C ARG A 84 2.05 1.02 -14.16
N GLU A 85 2.19 0.79 -15.45
CA GLU A 85 3.10 -0.23 -16.00
C GLU A 85 4.15 0.46 -16.84
N ILE A 86 5.42 0.21 -16.53
CA ILE A 86 6.56 0.65 -17.31
C ILE A 86 7.18 -0.61 -17.89
N ALA A 87 7.25 -0.69 -19.22
CA ALA A 87 7.91 -1.75 -19.95
C ALA A 87 9.42 -1.73 -19.73
N ALA A 88 10.09 -2.84 -20.03
CA ALA A 88 11.54 -3.00 -19.80
C ALA A 88 12.41 -1.99 -20.58
N ASP A 89 11.88 -1.42 -21.65
CA ASP A 89 12.51 -0.38 -22.47
C ASP A 89 12.24 1.05 -21.96
N GLY A 90 11.53 1.19 -20.84
CA GLY A 90 11.13 2.46 -20.26
C GLY A 90 9.89 3.10 -20.89
N GLN A 91 9.26 2.44 -21.88
CA GLN A 91 7.98 2.89 -22.43
C GLN A 91 6.80 2.50 -21.54
N TRP A 92 5.64 3.07 -21.79
CA TRP A 92 4.41 2.65 -21.11
C TRP A 92 4.04 1.22 -21.51
N GLY A 93 3.75 0.39 -20.52
CA GLY A 93 3.30 -0.97 -20.72
C GLY A 93 1.89 -1.01 -21.33
N SER A 94 1.55 -2.13 -21.96
CA SER A 94 0.25 -2.32 -22.60
C SER A 94 -0.95 -2.26 -21.64
N HIS A 95 -0.70 -2.34 -20.32
CA HIS A 95 -1.73 -2.28 -19.30
C HIS A 95 -1.66 -1.03 -18.42
N ASP A 96 -0.81 -0.07 -18.79
CA ASP A 96 -0.77 1.24 -18.15
C ASP A 96 -2.14 1.92 -18.21
N GLY A 97 -2.59 2.45 -17.08
CA GLY A 97 -3.91 3.09 -16.93
C GLY A 97 -5.08 2.11 -16.85
N SER A 98 -4.86 0.79 -16.83
CA SER A 98 -5.96 -0.18 -16.69
C SER A 98 -6.48 -0.25 -15.25
N ALA A 99 -7.80 -0.40 -15.07
CA ALA A 99 -8.40 -0.41 -13.73
C ALA A 99 -7.97 -1.62 -12.89
N GLY A 100 -7.72 -1.36 -11.60
CA GLY A 100 -7.23 -2.34 -10.64
C GLY A 100 -5.71 -2.51 -10.66
N LEU A 101 -5.17 -3.06 -9.57
CA LEU A 101 -3.75 -3.33 -9.43
C LEU A 101 -3.44 -4.75 -9.90
N ARG A 102 -2.52 -4.86 -10.85
CA ARG A 102 -2.02 -6.15 -11.31
C ARG A 102 -0.93 -6.66 -10.38
N GLY A 103 -0.92 -7.97 -10.20
CA GLY A 103 0.06 -8.67 -9.38
C GLY A 103 0.41 -10.02 -9.96
N GLU A 104 1.29 -10.72 -9.27
CA GLU A 104 1.60 -12.11 -9.57
C GLU A 104 0.39 -12.97 -9.21
N ILE A 105 -0.06 -13.79 -10.16
CA ILE A 105 -1.12 -14.76 -9.93
C ILE A 105 -0.45 -16.06 -9.51
N LEU A 106 -0.78 -16.51 -8.30
CA LEU A 106 -0.36 -17.81 -7.81
C LEU A 106 -1.56 -18.75 -7.93
N ARG A 107 -1.53 -19.58 -8.98
CA ARG A 107 -2.46 -20.71 -9.20
C ARG A 107 -1.78 -21.94 -8.66
N THR A 108 -2.38 -22.62 -7.69
CA THR A 108 -1.90 -23.97 -7.34
C THR A 108 -3.00 -24.77 -6.66
N ASP A 109 -3.21 -25.98 -7.16
CA ASP A 109 -3.93 -27.07 -6.52
C ASP A 109 -2.97 -28.03 -5.77
N ASP A 110 -1.65 -27.77 -5.81
CA ASP A 110 -0.62 -28.58 -5.16
C ASP A 110 -0.25 -28.05 -3.76
N TRP A 111 -0.63 -28.84 -2.76
CA TRP A 111 -0.33 -28.60 -1.34
C TRP A 111 1.17 -28.43 -1.03
N ARG A 112 2.07 -28.96 -1.86
CA ARG A 112 3.52 -28.74 -1.71
C ARG A 112 3.94 -27.32 -2.07
N GLU A 113 3.34 -26.74 -3.11
CA GLU A 113 3.69 -25.40 -3.58
C GLU A 113 3.17 -24.34 -2.61
N ILE A 114 1.96 -24.53 -2.08
CA ILE A 114 1.41 -23.71 -0.97
C ILE A 114 2.34 -23.75 0.24
N LYS A 115 2.86 -24.93 0.60
CA LYS A 115 3.82 -25.08 1.70
C LYS A 115 5.15 -24.39 1.42
N LEU A 116 5.67 -24.50 0.20
CA LEU A 116 6.90 -23.84 -0.21
C LEU A 116 6.74 -22.31 -0.17
N PHE A 117 5.65 -21.79 -0.72
CA PHE A 117 5.34 -20.36 -0.65
C PHE A 117 5.19 -19.88 0.79
N ALA A 118 4.40 -20.56 1.61
CA ALA A 118 4.24 -20.23 3.03
C ALA A 118 5.59 -20.28 3.77
N ALA A 119 6.45 -21.25 3.43
CA ALA A 119 7.81 -21.32 3.96
C ALA A 119 8.69 -20.15 3.50
N THR A 120 8.61 -19.72 2.23
CA THR A 120 9.34 -18.54 1.72
C THR A 120 8.85 -17.25 2.37
N PHE A 121 7.54 -17.04 2.46
CA PHE A 121 6.96 -15.91 3.17
C PHE A 121 7.39 -15.90 4.64
N LEU A 122 7.37 -17.07 5.30
CA LEU A 122 7.87 -17.25 6.66
C LEU A 122 9.33 -16.85 6.78
N SER A 123 10.20 -17.33 5.89
CA SER A 123 11.61 -16.96 5.87
C SER A 123 11.76 -15.45 5.75
N VAL A 124 11.06 -14.80 4.81
CA VAL A 124 11.13 -13.35 4.59
C VAL A 124 10.60 -12.57 5.79
N ALA A 125 9.44 -12.95 6.35
CA ALA A 125 8.89 -12.32 7.55
C ALA A 125 9.81 -12.52 8.75
N THR A 126 10.41 -13.70 8.92
CA THR A 126 11.39 -13.94 9.99
C THR A 126 12.67 -13.14 9.79
N SER A 127 13.16 -12.98 8.56
CA SER A 127 14.32 -12.12 8.26
C SER A 127 14.00 -10.65 8.55
N ALA A 128 12.83 -10.15 8.14
CA ALA A 128 12.37 -8.80 8.44
C ALA A 128 12.21 -8.56 9.96
N LEU A 129 11.89 -9.60 10.74
CA LEU A 129 11.81 -9.55 12.21
C LEU A 129 13.17 -9.79 12.90
N GLN A 130 14.14 -10.43 12.22
CA GLN A 130 15.48 -10.71 12.73
C GLN A 130 16.45 -9.52 12.58
N ASP A 131 16.16 -8.57 11.68
CA ASP A 131 16.96 -7.34 11.49
C ASP A 131 16.90 -6.36 12.68
N THR A 132 16.32 -6.73 13.82
CA THR A 132 16.30 -5.90 15.03
C THR A 132 16.93 -6.61 16.23
N ARG A 133 18.27 -6.58 16.29
CA ARG A 133 19.13 -6.22 17.46
C ARG A 133 20.51 -6.85 17.33
N SER A 134 21.47 -6.05 16.89
CA SER A 134 22.87 -6.18 17.29
C SER A 134 23.00 -5.66 18.73
N THR A 135 23.05 -6.57 19.70
CA THR A 135 23.64 -6.25 21.01
C THR A 135 25.01 -6.91 21.07
N ALA A 136 26.04 -6.09 20.88
CA ALA A 136 27.42 -6.46 21.12
C ALA A 136 27.58 -6.79 22.62
N GLY A 137 27.88 -8.06 22.93
CA GLY A 137 28.29 -8.50 24.25
C GLY A 137 29.80 -8.73 24.24
N LEU A 138 30.54 -7.79 24.83
CA LEU A 138 31.96 -7.86 25.14
C LEU A 138 32.11 -8.65 26.45
N LEU A 139 32.83 -9.79 26.41
CA LEU A 139 33.26 -10.67 27.53
C LEU A 139 32.42 -11.95 27.78
N GLY A 140 33.02 -13.09 27.40
CA GLY A 140 32.98 -14.35 28.17
C GLY A 140 31.76 -15.25 27.98
N GLU A 141 31.97 -16.40 27.32
CA GLU A 141 31.02 -17.50 27.23
C GLU A 141 30.63 -18.02 28.62
N THR A 142 29.34 -17.97 28.95
CA THR A 142 28.71 -18.89 29.92
C THR A 142 27.31 -19.26 29.42
N ALA A 143 27.19 -20.50 28.93
CA ALA A 143 25.91 -21.11 28.61
C ALA A 143 25.21 -21.53 29.90
N VAL A 144 24.23 -20.75 30.34
CA VAL A 144 23.25 -21.17 31.34
C VAL A 144 21.94 -21.45 30.59
N PRO A 145 21.39 -22.69 30.62
CA PRO A 145 20.14 -22.99 29.97
C PRO A 145 19.00 -22.42 30.81
N THR A 146 18.72 -21.13 30.63
CA THR A 146 17.51 -20.52 31.18
C THR A 146 16.34 -21.00 30.32
N ALA A 147 15.40 -21.71 30.93
CA ALA A 147 14.09 -21.99 30.35
C ALA A 147 13.36 -20.65 30.13
N THR A 148 13.63 -19.99 29.00
CA THR A 148 13.24 -18.59 28.75
C THR A 148 12.48 -18.50 27.45
N ALA A 149 11.25 -17.99 27.47
CA ALA A 149 10.46 -17.32 26.42
C ALA A 149 10.32 -17.98 25.01
N ARG A 150 11.25 -18.80 24.54
CA ARG A 150 11.28 -19.47 23.24
C ARG A 150 10.11 -20.42 23.05
N ASN A 151 9.70 -21.20 24.06
CA ASN A 151 8.58 -22.13 23.92
C ASN A 151 7.22 -21.42 23.79
N ALA A 152 7.02 -20.29 24.49
CA ALA A 152 5.81 -19.48 24.37
C ALA A 152 5.77 -18.72 23.03
N THR A 153 6.93 -18.22 22.58
CA THR A 153 7.06 -17.56 21.27
C THR A 153 6.82 -18.54 20.13
N LEU A 154 7.30 -19.78 20.24
CA LEU A 154 7.06 -20.86 19.26
C LEU A 154 5.60 -21.33 19.22
N ALA A 155 4.90 -21.34 20.36
CA ALA A 155 3.47 -21.65 20.40
C ALA A 155 2.64 -20.53 19.76
N GLY A 156 2.96 -19.27 20.05
CA GLY A 156 2.30 -18.09 19.50
C GLY A 156 2.49 -17.94 17.99
N THR A 157 3.69 -18.23 17.47
CA THR A 157 3.92 -18.26 16.02
C THR A 157 3.15 -19.40 15.37
N SER A 158 3.17 -20.63 15.92
CA SER A 158 2.49 -21.79 15.33
C SER A 158 0.97 -21.61 15.15
N ALA A 159 0.31 -20.87 16.05
CA ALA A 159 -1.12 -20.60 15.96
C ALA A 159 -1.45 -19.62 14.82
N ILE A 160 -0.67 -18.55 14.68
CA ILE A 160 -0.82 -17.58 13.59
C ILE A 160 -0.54 -18.26 12.25
N LEU A 161 0.41 -19.19 12.20
CA LEU A 161 0.73 -19.94 10.98
C LEU A 161 -0.36 -20.93 10.58
N ARG A 162 -1.00 -21.60 11.54
CA ARG A 162 -2.16 -22.46 11.26
C ARG A 162 -3.33 -21.65 10.73
N GLU A 163 -3.63 -20.52 11.36
CA GLU A 163 -4.71 -19.62 10.93
C GLU A 163 -4.46 -19.10 9.50
N TYR A 164 -3.25 -18.62 9.22
CA TYR A 164 -2.88 -18.17 7.88
C TYR A 164 -2.93 -19.30 6.84
N ALA A 165 -2.46 -20.50 7.17
CA ALA A 165 -2.58 -21.68 6.30
C ALA A 165 -4.02 -22.15 6.10
N GLN A 166 -4.93 -21.89 7.05
CA GLN A 166 -6.36 -22.13 6.92
C GLN A 166 -6.97 -21.12 5.94
N GLN A 167 -6.67 -19.84 6.09
CA GLN A 167 -7.13 -18.76 5.20
C GLN A 167 -6.61 -18.95 3.76
N LEU A 168 -5.34 -19.34 3.58
CA LEU A 168 -4.80 -19.70 2.27
C LEU A 168 -5.55 -20.89 1.66
N ARG A 169 -5.86 -21.93 2.46
CA ARG A 169 -6.65 -23.08 1.97
C ARG A 169 -8.05 -22.67 1.55
N ASP A 170 -8.73 -21.85 2.33
CA ASP A 170 -10.11 -21.43 2.02
C ASP A 170 -10.14 -20.54 0.77
N ALA A 171 -9.16 -19.63 0.63
CA ALA A 171 -8.99 -18.82 -0.58
C ALA A 171 -8.69 -19.69 -1.82
N VAL A 172 -7.77 -20.66 -1.72
CA VAL A 172 -7.48 -21.57 -2.84
C VAL A 172 -8.66 -22.48 -3.16
N ALA A 173 -9.35 -23.02 -2.16
CA ALA A 173 -10.50 -23.91 -2.34
C ALA A 173 -11.71 -23.20 -2.95
N HIS A 174 -11.91 -21.91 -2.65
CA HIS A 174 -13.02 -21.13 -3.18
C HIS A 174 -12.69 -20.44 -4.50
N ASP A 175 -11.47 -19.91 -4.66
CA ASP A 175 -11.11 -19.01 -5.76
C ASP A 175 -10.07 -19.59 -6.74
N GLY A 176 -9.38 -20.68 -6.40
CA GLY A 176 -8.42 -21.37 -7.27
C GLY A 176 -7.09 -20.64 -7.54
N PHE A 177 -6.98 -19.36 -7.15
CA PHE A 177 -5.74 -18.57 -7.20
C PHE A 177 -5.81 -17.39 -6.23
N TYR A 178 -4.67 -16.79 -5.92
CA TYR A 178 -4.60 -15.47 -5.28
C TYR A 178 -3.66 -14.53 -6.04
N VAL A 179 -3.90 -13.23 -5.88
CA VAL A 179 -3.11 -12.16 -6.49
C VAL A 179 -2.23 -11.53 -5.42
N ARG A 180 -0.92 -11.47 -5.69
CA ARG A 180 0.06 -10.77 -4.87
C ARG A 180 0.59 -9.54 -5.61
N VAL A 181 0.33 -8.35 -5.09
CA VAL A 181 0.91 -7.11 -5.60
C VAL A 181 2.09 -6.74 -4.69
N PRO A 182 3.33 -6.66 -5.20
CA PRO A 182 4.48 -6.34 -4.37
C PRO A 182 4.41 -4.91 -3.81
N ALA A 183 5.12 -4.68 -2.70
CA ALA A 183 5.49 -3.33 -2.29
C ALA A 183 6.34 -2.67 -3.39
N GLY A 184 6.24 -1.36 -3.53
CA GLY A 184 6.92 -0.62 -4.57
C GLY A 184 6.23 -0.66 -5.94
N LYS A 185 5.02 -1.22 -6.04
CA LYS A 185 4.27 -1.26 -7.30
C LYS A 185 3.74 0.15 -7.61
N PRO A 186 4.12 0.76 -8.74
CA PRO A 186 3.53 2.03 -9.15
C PRO A 186 2.08 1.85 -9.58
N PHE A 187 1.25 2.84 -9.27
CA PHE A 187 -0.14 2.93 -9.67
C PHE A 187 -0.59 4.40 -9.77
N TYR A 188 -1.76 4.63 -10.36
CA TYR A 188 -2.44 5.91 -10.34
C TYR A 188 -3.69 5.86 -9.48
N LEU A 189 -3.92 6.85 -8.64
CA LEU A 189 -5.24 7.11 -8.08
C LEU A 189 -6.00 8.05 -9.02
N TYR A 190 -7.00 7.51 -9.73
CA TYR A 190 -7.95 8.28 -10.52
C TYR A 190 -9.12 8.72 -9.65
N VAL A 191 -9.14 10.01 -9.31
CA VAL A 191 -10.21 10.62 -8.52
C VAL A 191 -11.44 10.81 -9.42
N THR A 192 -12.59 10.29 -9.00
CA THR A 192 -13.86 10.31 -9.76
C THR A 192 -14.79 11.45 -9.34
N GLN A 193 -14.39 12.24 -8.34
CA GLN A 193 -15.08 13.44 -7.90
C GLN A 193 -14.30 14.70 -8.24
N THR A 194 -14.99 15.84 -8.26
CA THR A 194 -14.30 17.14 -8.29
C THR A 194 -13.66 17.40 -6.93
N LEU A 195 -12.42 17.89 -6.94
CA LEU A 195 -11.73 18.34 -5.73
C LEU A 195 -11.83 19.85 -5.64
N ASP A 196 -12.74 20.33 -4.80
CA ASP A 196 -12.74 21.75 -4.44
C ASP A 196 -11.78 21.93 -3.26
N ALA A 197 -10.49 22.07 -3.56
CA ALA A 197 -9.46 22.27 -2.54
C ALA A 197 -9.51 23.69 -1.92
N PHE A 198 -10.37 24.56 -2.45
CA PHE A 198 -10.47 25.97 -2.12
C PHE A 198 -11.93 26.42 -1.92
N ASP A 199 -12.67 25.78 -1.00
CA ASP A 199 -13.76 26.50 -0.33
C ASP A 199 -13.14 27.51 0.66
N ARG A 200 -12.51 28.55 0.10
CA ARG A 200 -12.19 29.78 0.83
C ARG A 200 -13.43 30.67 0.70
N PRO A 201 -13.99 31.19 1.80
CA PRO A 201 -14.93 32.29 1.67
C PRO A 201 -14.26 33.38 0.83
N ALA A 202 -14.92 33.80 -0.26
CA ALA A 202 -14.41 34.78 -1.19
C ALA A 202 -13.86 35.98 -0.42
N THR A 203 -12.54 36.12 -0.39
CA THR A 203 -11.91 37.31 0.18
C THR A 203 -12.44 38.48 -0.63
N ALA A 204 -13.14 39.40 0.02
CA ALA A 204 -13.73 40.58 -0.58
C ALA A 204 -12.69 41.28 -1.49
N PRO A 205 -13.12 41.83 -2.64
CA PRO A 205 -12.19 42.48 -3.55
C PRO A 205 -11.44 43.58 -2.81
N ALA A 206 -10.11 43.53 -2.85
CA ALA A 206 -9.25 44.59 -2.40
C ALA A 206 -9.59 45.85 -3.20
N THR A 207 -10.48 46.67 -2.65
CA THR A 207 -10.74 48.02 -3.14
C THR A 207 -9.60 48.89 -2.66
N GLY A 208 -8.43 48.67 -3.24
CA GLY A 208 -7.27 49.53 -3.12
C GLY A 208 -7.40 50.66 -4.12
N SER A 209 -7.80 51.82 -3.63
CA SER A 209 -7.75 53.12 -4.32
C SER A 209 -6.44 53.30 -5.10
N MET A 210 -6.54 53.49 -6.41
CA MET A 210 -5.48 54.11 -7.21
C MET A 210 -5.37 55.59 -6.81
N PRO A 211 -4.18 56.09 -6.44
CA PRO A 211 -3.96 57.52 -6.34
C PRO A 211 -3.83 58.09 -7.75
N SER A 212 -4.67 59.08 -8.05
CA SER A 212 -4.52 59.98 -9.21
C SER A 212 -3.16 60.68 -9.14
N GLN A 213 -2.45 60.71 -10.25
CA GLN A 213 -1.26 61.54 -10.43
C GLN A 213 -1.38 62.43 -11.68
N PRO A 214 -0.62 63.55 -11.70
CA PRO A 214 -1.10 64.90 -12.00
C PRO A 214 -1.20 65.29 -13.47
#